data_AF-A0A843H1U9-F1
#
_entry.id   AF-A0A843H1U9-F1
#
_cell.length_a   1.000
_cell.length_b   1.000
_cell.length_c   1.000
_cell.angle_alpha   90.00
_cell.angle_beta   90.00
_cell.angle_gamma   90.00
#
_symmetry.space_group_name_H-M   'P 1'
#
loop_
_entity.id
_entity.type
_entity.pdbx_description
1 polymer ?
#
loop_
_entity_poly.entity_id
_entity_poly.type
_entity_poly.pdbx_seq_one_letter_code
_entity_poly.pdbx_strand_id
1 'polypeptide(L)'
;MKKANETKNEMKEVFALWKHKGEKGEYLTGKTEDGSINLVAFFNTNKKNPNEPDVRVYEQTDMDKKLENQVCALWENVGKSGTKYLSGTDNENKKVVGFYGQENEEKRPYIRVYYKEV
;
A
#
# COMPACT_ATOMS: atom_id res chain seq x y z
N MET A 1 3.06 -13.36 32.69
CA MET A 1 3.69 -12.49 31.65
C MET A 1 4.19 -13.38 30.52
N LYS A 2 3.52 -13.38 29.36
CA LYS A 2 4.06 -14.00 28.14
C LYS A 2 4.67 -12.88 27.31
N LYS A 3 6.00 -12.83 27.24
CA LYS A 3 6.71 -12.00 26.26
C LYS A 3 6.35 -12.55 24.88
N ALA A 4 5.58 -11.82 24.11
CA ALA A 4 5.40 -12.11 22.70
C ALA A 4 6.78 -11.97 22.05
N ASN A 5 7.24 -13.06 21.43
CA ASN A 5 8.45 -13.05 20.62
C ASN A 5 8.14 -12.17 19.40
N GLU A 6 8.61 -10.93 19.43
CA GLU A 6 8.65 -10.07 18.25
C GLU A 6 9.69 -10.67 17.31
N THR A 7 9.28 -11.64 16.49
CA THR A 7 10.02 -11.99 15.28
C THR A 7 9.99 -10.74 14.41
N LYS A 8 11.00 -9.89 14.57
CA LYS A 8 11.27 -8.75 13.70
C LYS A 8 11.68 -9.35 12.35
N ASN A 9 10.68 -9.73 11.56
CA ASN A 9 10.88 -9.98 10.14
C ASN A 9 11.33 -8.62 9.58
N GLU A 10 12.63 -8.47 9.32
CA GLU A 10 13.23 -7.27 8.73
C GLU A 10 12.83 -7.17 7.25
N MET A 11 11.53 -7.15 6.98
CA MET A 11 11.07 -6.91 5.62
C MET A 11 11.48 -5.49 5.22
N LYS A 12 12.11 -5.37 4.05
CA LYS A 12 12.48 -4.06 3.50
C LYS A 12 11.23 -3.29 3.09
N GLU A 13 11.06 -2.08 3.64
CA GLU A 13 9.93 -1.21 3.27
C GLU A 13 10.10 -0.74 1.82
N VAL A 14 9.02 -0.77 1.04
CA VAL A 14 9.00 -0.24 -0.33
C VAL A 14 8.51 1.20 -0.28
N PHE A 15 7.35 1.39 0.33
CA PHE A 15 6.72 2.69 0.50
C PHE A 15 5.66 2.65 1.61
N ALA A 16 5.26 3.84 2.04
CA ALA A 16 4.17 4.05 2.97
C ALA A 16 3.13 5.01 2.36
N LEU A 17 1.85 4.77 2.63
CA LEU A 17 0.71 5.55 2.14
C LEU A 17 -0.11 6.07 3.30
N TRP A 18 -0.45 7.35 3.31
CA TRP A 18 -1.31 8.04 4.26
C TRP A 18 -2.66 8.34 3.62
N LYS A 19 -3.71 8.33 4.44
CA LYS A 19 -5.08 8.62 3.99
C LYS A 19 -5.32 10.12 3.99
N HIS A 20 -5.82 10.64 2.87
CA HIS A 20 -6.19 12.03 2.69
C HIS A 20 -7.64 12.14 2.23
N LYS A 21 -8.29 13.24 2.60
CA LYS A 21 -9.62 13.60 2.14
C LYS A 21 -9.50 14.80 1.21
N GLY A 22 -9.78 14.59 -0.07
CA GLY A 22 -9.83 15.65 -1.07
C GLY A 22 -11.27 16.06 -1.39
N GLU A 23 -11.42 17.10 -2.21
CA GLU A 23 -12.73 17.59 -2.65
C GLU A 23 -13.54 16.52 -3.41
N LYS A 24 -12.84 15.64 -4.13
CA LYS A 24 -13.44 14.57 -4.96
C LYS A 24 -13.56 13.22 -4.23
N GLY A 25 -13.17 13.14 -2.96
CA GLY A 25 -13.22 11.91 -2.17
C GLY A 25 -11.92 11.58 -1.44
N GLU A 26 -11.89 10.39 -0.84
CA GLU A 26 -10.71 9.87 -0.15
C GLU A 26 -9.70 9.31 -1.14
N TYR A 27 -8.42 9.60 -0.90
CA TYR A 27 -7.30 9.09 -1.68
C TYR A 27 -6.11 8.84 -0.76
N LEU A 28 -5.12 8.10 -1.25
CA LEU A 28 -3.89 7.85 -0.52
C LEU A 28 -2.74 8.58 -1.19
N THR A 29 -1.85 9.16 -0.39
CA THR A 29 -0.57 9.67 -0.89
C THR A 29 0.57 9.10 -0.07
N GLY A 30 1.76 9.05 -0.64
CA GLY A 30 2.89 8.50 0.06
C GLY A 30 4.20 8.78 -0.63
N LYS A 31 5.24 8.11 -0.14
CA LYS A 31 6.57 8.15 -0.72
C LYS A 31 7.24 6.80 -0.60
N THR A 32 8.19 6.55 -1.48
CA THR A 32 9.15 5.46 -1.32
C THR A 32 9.94 5.62 -0.01
N GLU A 33 10.49 4.52 0.51
CA GLU A 33 11.27 4.49 1.76
C GLU A 33 12.40 5.54 1.77
N ASP A 34 13.07 5.72 0.64
CA ASP A 34 14.15 6.70 0.44
C ASP A 34 13.65 8.14 0.19
N GLY A 35 12.34 8.34 0.08
CA GLY A 35 11.69 9.62 -0.18
C GLY A 35 11.88 10.17 -1.60
N SER A 36 12.46 9.39 -2.52
CA SER A 36 12.81 9.85 -3.87
C SER A 36 11.59 10.02 -4.79
N ILE A 37 10.53 9.23 -4.59
CA ILE A 37 9.35 9.22 -5.45
C ILE A 37 8.10 9.51 -4.60
N ASN A 38 7.31 10.49 -5.04
CA ASN A 38 5.97 10.71 -4.49
C ASN A 38 4.99 9.73 -5.13
N LEU A 39 4.06 9.22 -4.33
CA LEU A 39 3.10 8.21 -4.74
C LEU A 39 1.69 8.69 -4.49
N VAL A 40 0.79 8.28 -5.37
CA VAL A 40 -0.65 8.39 -5.16
C VAL A 40 -1.29 7.04 -5.38
N ALA A 41 -2.23 6.68 -4.53
CA ALA A 41 -2.95 5.42 -4.66
C ALA A 41 -4.45 5.60 -4.51
N PHE A 42 -5.17 4.76 -5.25
CA PHE A 42 -6.62 4.77 -5.30
C PHE A 42 -7.17 3.38 -5.00
N PHE A 43 -8.18 3.35 -4.14
CA PHE A 43 -9.00 2.15 -3.97
C PHE A 43 -9.87 1.95 -5.21
N ASN A 44 -9.91 0.72 -5.72
CA ASN A 44 -10.79 0.33 -6.81
C ASN A 44 -12.20 0.07 -6.27
N THR A 45 -12.95 1.14 -6.02
CA THR A 45 -14.31 1.06 -5.46
C THR A 45 -15.34 0.47 -6.42
N ASN A 46 -15.03 0.41 -7.72
CA ASN A 46 -15.90 -0.11 -8.77
C ASN A 46 -15.40 -1.45 -9.35
N LYS A 47 -14.66 -2.23 -8.55
CA LYS A 47 -14.11 -3.52 -8.94
C LYS A 47 -15.20 -4.44 -9.52
N LYS A 48 -15.03 -4.88 -10.78
CA LYS A 48 -16.03 -5.69 -11.50
C LYS A 48 -15.76 -7.19 -11.45
N ASN A 49 -14.53 -7.60 -11.16
CA ASN A 49 -14.11 -8.99 -11.10
C ASN A 49 -12.98 -9.17 -10.06
N PRO A 50 -12.76 -10.38 -9.53
CA PRO A 50 -11.75 -10.63 -8.50
C PRO A 50 -10.30 -10.45 -8.98
N ASN A 51 -10.04 -10.52 -10.29
CA ASN A 51 -8.70 -10.37 -10.87
C ASN A 51 -8.24 -8.91 -10.91
N GLU A 52 -9.14 -7.94 -10.76
CA GLU A 52 -8.78 -6.54 -10.64
C GLU A 52 -8.20 -6.21 -9.25
N PRO A 53 -7.15 -5.37 -9.18
CA PRO A 53 -6.57 -4.96 -7.91
C PRO A 53 -7.55 -4.10 -7.11
N ASP A 54 -7.43 -4.20 -5.78
CA ASP A 54 -8.18 -3.41 -4.82
C ASP A 54 -7.54 -2.04 -4.58
N VAL A 55 -6.21 -1.95 -4.72
CA VAL A 55 -5.46 -0.69 -4.67
C VAL A 55 -4.49 -0.62 -5.84
N ARG A 56 -4.49 0.50 -6.55
CA ARG A 56 -3.49 0.83 -7.58
C ARG A 56 -2.63 1.98 -7.09
N VAL A 57 -1.31 1.83 -7.18
CA VAL A 57 -0.32 2.82 -6.75
C VAL A 57 0.43 3.34 -7.97
N TYR A 58 0.56 4.66 -8.07
CA TYR A 58 1.18 5.35 -9.20
C TYR A 58 2.26 6.30 -8.70
N GLU A 59 3.26 6.55 -9.54
CA GLU A 59 4.20 7.65 -9.34
C GLU A 59 3.47 8.97 -9.60
N GLN A 60 3.69 9.93 -8.71
CA GLN A 60 3.22 11.30 -8.84
C GLN A 60 4.40 12.19 -9.21
N THR A 61 4.69 12.29 -10.50
CA THR A 61 5.78 13.14 -11.01
C THR A 61 5.40 14.61 -11.09
N ASP A 62 4.11 14.91 -11.28
CA ASP A 62 3.57 16.27 -11.42
C ASP A 62 2.10 16.25 -10.98
N MET A 63 1.63 17.25 -10.23
CA MET A 63 0.28 17.23 -9.65
C MET A 63 -0.82 17.32 -10.71
N ASP A 64 -0.53 17.93 -11.85
CA ASP A 64 -1.49 18.18 -12.93
C ASP A 64 -1.37 17.20 -14.10
N LYS A 65 -0.43 16.24 -14.04
CA LYS A 65 -0.23 15.26 -15.11
C LYS A 65 -0.97 13.97 -14.87
N LYS A 66 -1.26 13.31 -15.99
CA LYS A 66 -1.84 11.97 -16.02
C LYS A 66 -0.91 10.98 -15.33
N LEU A 67 -1.48 10.14 -14.48
CA LEU A 67 -0.78 9.07 -13.77
C LEU A 67 -0.56 7.90 -14.72
N GLU A 68 0.59 7.86 -15.37
CA GLU A 68 0.89 6.83 -16.38
C GLU A 68 1.79 5.71 -15.85
N ASN A 69 2.59 5.99 -14.81
CA ASN A 69 3.53 5.03 -14.24
C ASN A 69 2.90 4.33 -13.03
N GLN A 70 2.33 3.14 -13.25
CA GLN A 70 1.87 2.30 -12.15
C GLN A 70 3.06 1.63 -11.46
N VAL A 71 3.24 1.90 -10.17
CA VAL A 71 4.30 1.31 -9.33
C VAL A 71 3.88 -0.08 -8.85
N CYS A 72 2.63 -0.23 -8.43
CA CYS A 72 2.17 -1.45 -7.80
C CYS A 72 0.65 -1.64 -7.98
N ALA A 73 0.25 -2.90 -8.09
CA ALA A 73 -1.13 -3.34 -7.95
C ALA A 73 -1.23 -4.25 -6.73
N LEU A 74 -2.21 -3.99 -5.87
CA LEU A 74 -2.40 -4.71 -4.62
C LEU A 74 -3.82 -5.27 -4.53
N TRP A 75 -3.91 -6.52 -4.06
CA TRP A 75 -5.15 -7.23 -3.80
C TRP A 75 -5.33 -7.42 -2.30
N GLU A 76 -6.54 -7.13 -1.81
CA GLU A 76 -6.91 -7.40 -0.43
C GLU A 76 -7.12 -8.90 -0.22
N ASN A 77 -6.51 -9.42 0.83
CA ASN A 77 -6.53 -10.80 1.23
C ASN A 77 -6.88 -10.89 2.71
N VAL A 78 -7.46 -12.02 3.11
CA VAL A 78 -7.80 -12.31 4.51
C VAL A 78 -6.92 -13.47 4.97
N GLY A 79 -6.11 -13.23 6.00
CA GLY A 79 -5.26 -14.25 6.61
C GLY A 79 -6.07 -15.25 7.42
N LYS A 80 -5.42 -16.35 7.86
CA LYS A 80 -6.06 -17.42 8.64
C LYS A 80 -6.72 -16.92 9.95
N SER A 81 -6.21 -15.84 10.53
CA SER A 81 -6.73 -15.18 11.74
C SER A 81 -7.88 -14.19 11.45
N GLY A 82 -8.31 -14.04 10.21
CA GLY A 82 -9.24 -12.98 9.80
C GLY A 82 -8.56 -11.61 9.57
N THR A 83 -7.25 -11.51 9.78
CA THR A 83 -6.50 -10.27 9.56
C THR A 83 -6.43 -9.92 8.07
N LYS A 84 -6.90 -8.73 7.70
CA LYS A 84 -6.79 -8.21 6.34
C LYS A 84 -5.37 -7.73 6.04
N TYR A 85 -4.89 -8.02 4.84
CA TYR A 85 -3.61 -7.55 4.33
C TYR A 85 -3.69 -7.39 2.81
N LEU A 86 -2.73 -6.68 2.24
CA LEU A 86 -2.59 -6.48 0.81
C LEU A 86 -1.44 -7.33 0.30
N SER A 87 -1.53 -7.84 -0.93
CA SER A 87 -0.39 -8.46 -1.60
C SER A 87 -0.44 -8.22 -3.10
N GLY A 88 0.71 -8.28 -3.75
CA GLY A 88 0.80 -8.05 -5.19
C GLY A 88 2.24 -8.04 -5.68
N THR A 89 2.46 -7.32 -6.76
CA THR A 89 3.79 -7.13 -7.35
C THR A 89 4.04 -5.67 -7.67
N ASP A 90 5.30 -5.27 -7.63
CA ASP A 90 5.74 -4.01 -8.22
C ASP A 90 5.85 -4.12 -9.76
N ASN A 91 6.28 -3.03 -10.39
CA ASN A 91 6.54 -2.93 -11.83
C ASN A 91 7.71 -3.81 -12.32
N GLU A 92 8.57 -4.30 -11.43
CA GLU A 92 9.67 -5.24 -11.71
C GLU A 92 9.29 -6.70 -11.42
N ASN A 93 8.00 -6.98 -11.15
CA ASN A 93 7.47 -8.29 -10.76
C ASN A 93 8.01 -8.84 -9.43
N LYS A 94 8.58 -8.01 -8.57
CA LYS A 94 8.95 -8.39 -7.20
C LYS A 94 7.70 -8.45 -6.34
N LYS A 95 7.62 -9.48 -5.50
CA LYS A 95 6.47 -9.70 -4.62
C LYS A 95 6.49 -8.68 -3.49
N VAL A 96 5.33 -8.12 -3.20
CA VAL A 96 5.13 -7.19 -2.10
C VAL A 96 3.96 -7.59 -1.22
N VAL A 97 4.02 -7.19 0.04
CA VAL A 97 2.96 -7.35 1.03
C VAL A 97 2.69 -6.01 1.70
N GLY A 98 1.43 -5.63 1.80
CA GLY A 98 0.98 -4.40 2.44
C GLY A 98 0.19 -4.70 3.71
N PHE A 99 0.40 -3.90 4.75
CA PHE A 99 -0.35 -3.98 6.00
C PHE A 99 -1.05 -2.65 6.27
N TYR A 100 -2.32 -2.74 6.66
CA TYR A 100 -3.08 -1.58 7.10
C TYR A 100 -2.54 -1.07 8.45
N GLY A 101 -2.38 0.23 8.58
CA GLY A 101 -2.14 0.90 9.85
C GLY A 101 -3.38 0.86 10.75
N GLN A 102 -3.20 1.15 12.03
CA GLN A 102 -4.32 1.30 12.95
C GLN A 102 -5.10 2.58 12.62
N GLU A 103 -6.41 2.47 12.39
CA GLU A 103 -7.27 3.56 11.89
C GLU A 103 -7.32 4.82 12.78
N ASN A 104 -6.92 4.72 14.05
CA ASN A 104 -7.07 5.79 15.03
C ASN A 104 -5.86 6.73 15.16
N GLU A 105 -4.86 6.62 14.26
CA GLU A 105 -3.66 7.46 14.30
C GLU A 105 -3.46 8.20 12.98
N GLU A 106 -4.04 9.40 12.84
CA GLU A 106 -3.91 10.26 11.64
C GLU A 106 -2.44 10.52 11.20
N LYS A 107 -1.48 10.39 12.12
CA LYS A 107 -0.05 10.59 11.82
C LYS A 107 0.65 9.34 11.29
N ARG A 108 0.02 8.17 11.34
CA ARG A 108 0.62 6.91 10.87
C ARG A 108 0.20 6.61 9.42
N PRO A 109 1.05 5.90 8.66
CA PRO A 109 0.65 5.39 7.36
C PRO A 109 -0.60 4.54 7.49
N TYR A 110 -1.56 4.76 6.60
CA TYR A 110 -2.73 3.91 6.42
C TYR A 110 -2.36 2.56 5.82
N ILE A 111 -1.36 2.51 4.93
CA ILE A 111 -0.79 1.27 4.40
C ILE A 111 0.73 1.38 4.42
N ARG A 112 1.43 0.35 4.90
CA ARG A 112 2.87 0.16 4.69
C ARG A 112 3.10 -1.05 3.81
N VAL A 113 3.92 -0.92 2.79
CA VAL A 113 4.22 -1.98 1.83
C VAL A 113 5.68 -2.39 1.95
N TYR A 114 5.92 -3.69 1.95
CA TYR A 114 7.23 -4.30 2.10
C TYR A 114 7.51 -5.29 0.99
N TYR A 115 8.78 -5.44 0.61
CA TYR A 115 9.20 -6.57 -0.22
C TYR A 115 9.01 -7.86 0.56
N LYS A 116 8.38 -8.83 -0.10
CA LYS A 116 8.27 -10.18 0.43
C LYS A 116 9.44 -10.98 -0.11
N GLU A 117 10.43 -11.23 0.75
CA GLU A 117 11.50 -12.18 0.43
C GLU A 117 10.89 -13.53 0.05
N VAL A 118 11.43 -14.12 -1.01
CA VAL A 118 10.96 -15.38 -1.61
C VAL A 118 11.85 -16.52 -1.17
#